data_AF-G4MYK8-F1
#
_entry.id   AF-G4MYK8-F1
#
_cell.length_a   1.000
_cell.length_b   1.000
_cell.length_c   1.000
_cell.angle_alpha   90.00
_cell.angle_beta   90.00
_cell.angle_gamma   90.00
#
_symmetry.space_group_name_H-M   'P 1'
#
loop_
_entity.id
_entity.type
_entity.pdbx_description
1 polymer ?
#
loop_
_entity_poly.entity_id
_entity_poly.type
_entity_poly.pdbx_seq_one_letter_code
_entity_poly.pdbx_strand_id
1 'polypeptide(L)'
;MPSFNKLGQKPTHKERAQPLERKHLGLLEKHKDYSLRAKDFNKKKAYLKTLRQKAAERNEDEFYHKMLSRTGPGSALTKGAKGRNFTGTVSGDRGNTSMDVDVVRILKTQDIAYVRTLRNTLAKDVRQCEERLAIAESFAGVPHEDVGGDEGGSGSDDDERPTKRRKASKIKFFDDEADRDRAAEDATPDKADEDDDDDFENFGDEDGEDDKEMTEDEKRALKLERLRRNLRNARRKLKALADAEAELDLQRVRMAKTATRGAVTKSGKKIKKVFERKR
;
A
#
# COMPACT_ATOMS: atom_id res chain seq x y z
N MET A 1 2.06 62.27 -32.86
CA MET A 1 3.24 62.52 -32.02
C MET A 1 2.77 63.12 -30.70
N PRO A 2 3.10 62.58 -29.52
CA PRO A 2 2.79 63.27 -28.27
C PRO A 2 3.72 64.49 -28.16
N SER A 3 3.20 65.66 -28.48
CA SER A 3 3.93 66.93 -28.49
C SER A 3 3.98 67.55 -27.08
N PHE A 4 5.19 67.70 -26.56
CA PHE A 4 5.57 68.50 -25.39
C PHE A 4 4.91 68.18 -24.03
N ASN A 5 5.17 67.00 -23.49
CA ASN A 5 5.04 66.79 -22.04
C ASN A 5 6.37 67.17 -21.36
N LYS A 6 6.50 68.44 -20.98
CA LYS A 6 7.59 68.94 -20.12
C LYS A 6 7.22 68.66 -18.66
N LEU A 7 8.18 68.15 -17.89
CA LEU A 7 8.19 67.82 -16.44
C LEU A 7 7.55 66.50 -16.00
N GLY A 8 8.42 65.49 -15.85
CA GLY A 8 8.20 64.29 -15.02
C GLY A 8 7.47 63.16 -15.72
N GLN A 9 8.04 61.96 -15.69
CA GLN A 9 7.32 60.73 -16.05
C GLN A 9 6.01 60.68 -15.23
N LYS A 10 4.85 60.46 -15.86
CA LYS A 10 3.58 60.30 -15.13
C LYS A 10 3.71 59.10 -14.17
N PRO A 11 3.46 59.24 -12.86
CA PRO A 11 3.61 58.13 -11.93
C PRO A 11 2.61 57.02 -12.25
N THR A 12 3.04 55.78 -12.11
CA THR A 12 2.16 54.63 -12.25
C THR A 12 1.23 54.54 -11.05
N HIS A 13 -0.08 54.62 -11.28
CA HIS A 13 -1.07 54.45 -10.21
C HIS A 13 -1.11 52.97 -9.80
N LYS A 14 -0.81 52.69 -8.52
CA LYS A 14 -0.87 51.33 -7.96
C LYS A 14 -2.31 50.94 -7.65
N GLU A 15 -2.66 49.69 -7.89
CA GLU A 15 -3.98 49.14 -7.57
C GLU A 15 -4.06 48.78 -6.07
N ARG A 16 -5.22 49.03 -5.44
CA ARG A 16 -5.43 48.71 -4.02
C ARG A 16 -5.68 47.23 -3.79
N ALA A 17 -5.09 46.68 -2.74
CA ALA A 17 -5.36 45.34 -2.25
C ALA A 17 -6.77 45.20 -1.63
N GLN A 18 -7.16 43.96 -1.33
CA GLN A 18 -8.38 43.66 -0.59
C GLN A 18 -8.24 44.05 0.90
N PRO A 19 -9.31 44.57 1.55
CA PRO A 19 -9.29 44.81 3.00
C PRO A 19 -8.96 43.54 3.79
N LEU A 20 -8.17 43.69 4.87
CA LEU A 20 -7.67 42.55 5.66
C LEU A 20 -8.80 41.69 6.24
N GLU A 21 -9.88 42.32 6.73
CA GLU A 21 -11.08 41.64 7.25
C GLU A 21 -11.74 40.70 6.21
N ARG A 22 -11.64 41.05 4.92
CA ARG A 22 -12.28 40.31 3.81
C ARG A 22 -11.30 39.43 3.05
N LYS A 23 -10.05 39.33 3.47
CA LYS A 23 -9.00 38.54 2.80
C LYS A 23 -9.40 37.06 2.61
N HIS A 24 -10.26 36.53 3.48
CA HIS A 24 -10.81 35.17 3.38
C HIS A 24 -11.64 34.91 2.11
N LEU A 25 -12.17 35.95 1.45
CA LEU A 25 -12.95 35.82 0.20
C LEU A 25 -12.08 35.65 -1.06
N GLY A 26 -10.75 35.68 -0.91
CA GLY A 26 -9.81 35.67 -2.03
C GLY A 26 -9.75 37.03 -2.76
N LEU A 27 -8.91 37.15 -3.78
CA LEU A 27 -8.53 38.43 -4.41
C LEU A 27 -9.72 39.35 -4.77
N LEU A 28 -9.61 40.63 -4.42
CA LEU A 28 -10.58 41.65 -4.83
C LEU A 28 -10.47 41.95 -6.32
N GLU A 29 -11.37 41.36 -7.10
CA GLU A 29 -11.43 41.50 -8.55
C GLU A 29 -11.53 42.96 -9.00
N LYS A 30 -10.75 43.31 -10.03
CA LYS A 30 -10.77 44.63 -10.67
C LYS A 30 -11.38 44.54 -12.07
N HIS A 31 -11.50 45.68 -12.75
CA HIS A 31 -12.09 45.74 -14.09
C HIS A 31 -11.35 44.85 -15.11
N LYS A 32 -10.02 44.69 -14.96
CA LYS A 32 -9.22 43.78 -15.78
C LYS A 32 -9.65 42.33 -15.60
N ASP A 33 -9.81 41.88 -14.36
CA ASP A 33 -10.26 40.52 -14.03
C ASP A 33 -11.71 40.28 -14.46
N TYR A 34 -12.59 41.24 -14.21
CA TYR A 34 -13.98 41.21 -14.69
C TYR A 34 -14.04 41.08 -16.21
N SER A 35 -13.21 41.84 -16.94
CA SER A 35 -13.15 41.76 -18.40
C SER A 35 -12.73 40.37 -18.89
N LEU A 36 -11.78 39.72 -18.21
CA LEU A 36 -11.38 38.35 -18.53
C LEU A 36 -12.49 37.34 -18.22
N ARG A 37 -13.12 37.44 -17.04
CA ARG A 37 -14.25 36.59 -16.65
C ARG A 37 -15.44 36.73 -17.60
N ALA A 38 -15.80 37.96 -17.96
CA ALA A 38 -16.90 38.25 -18.89
C ALA A 38 -16.60 37.70 -20.29
N LYS A 39 -15.36 37.84 -20.78
CA LYS A 39 -14.94 37.25 -22.05
C LYS A 39 -15.04 35.72 -22.04
N ASP A 40 -14.55 35.04 -20.99
CA ASP A 40 -14.65 33.58 -20.87
C ASP A 40 -16.11 33.11 -20.79
N PHE A 41 -16.94 33.76 -19.97
CA PHE A 41 -18.36 33.44 -19.86
C PHE A 41 -19.09 33.61 -21.20
N ASN A 42 -18.85 34.72 -21.90
CA ASN A 42 -19.45 34.97 -23.21
C ASN A 42 -18.98 33.96 -24.26
N LYS A 43 -17.71 33.53 -24.21
CA LYS A 43 -17.18 32.46 -25.07
C LYS A 43 -17.90 31.14 -24.82
N LYS A 44 -18.04 30.72 -23.56
CA LYS A 44 -18.78 29.49 -23.17
C LYS A 44 -20.25 29.57 -23.58
N LYS A 45 -20.90 30.72 -23.37
CA LYS A 45 -22.29 30.97 -23.75
C LYS A 45 -22.49 30.87 -25.26
N ALA A 46 -21.60 31.49 -26.05
CA ALA A 46 -21.64 31.40 -27.51
C ALA A 46 -21.45 29.95 -27.98
N TYR A 47 -20.47 29.24 -27.43
CA TYR A 47 -20.24 27.82 -27.76
C TYR A 47 -21.46 26.94 -27.45
N LEU A 48 -22.05 27.07 -26.25
CA LEU A 48 -23.27 26.33 -25.90
C LEU A 48 -24.45 26.66 -26.82
N LYS A 49 -24.59 27.91 -27.27
CA LYS A 49 -25.61 28.30 -28.25
C LYS A 49 -25.41 27.54 -29.57
N THR A 50 -24.18 27.46 -30.07
CA THR A 50 -23.89 26.70 -31.30
C THR A 50 -24.15 25.21 -31.15
N LEU A 51 -23.85 24.60 -29.98
CA LEU A 51 -24.15 23.19 -29.73
C LEU A 51 -25.65 22.91 -29.67
N ARG A 52 -26.45 23.81 -29.08
CA ARG A 52 -27.92 23.69 -29.06
C ARG A 52 -28.51 23.78 -30.47
N GLN A 53 -28.01 24.70 -31.29
CA GLN A 53 -28.46 24.83 -32.68
C GLN A 53 -28.15 23.55 -33.48
N LYS A 54 -26.92 23.03 -33.38
CA LYS A 54 -26.54 21.75 -34.02
C LYS A 54 -27.40 20.57 -33.55
N ALA A 55 -27.77 20.53 -32.26
CA ALA A 55 -28.63 19.48 -31.73
C ALA A 55 -30.07 19.59 -32.24
N ALA A 56 -30.58 20.81 -32.44
CA ALA A 56 -31.92 21.06 -32.98
C ALA A 56 -32.04 20.81 -34.48
N GLU A 57 -30.99 21.11 -35.24
CA GLU A 57 -30.92 20.91 -36.71
C GLU A 57 -30.46 19.48 -37.10
N ARG A 58 -30.37 18.56 -36.14
CA ARG A 58 -29.89 17.18 -36.40
C ARG A 58 -30.91 16.40 -37.24
N ASN A 59 -30.44 15.75 -38.30
CA ASN A 59 -31.24 14.80 -39.07
C ASN A 59 -31.37 13.47 -38.30
N GLU A 60 -32.59 12.95 -38.17
CA GLU A 60 -32.85 11.70 -37.45
C GLU A 60 -32.29 10.48 -38.17
N ASP A 61 -32.23 10.54 -39.50
CA ASP A 61 -31.77 9.46 -40.39
C ASP A 61 -30.29 9.58 -40.78
N GLU A 62 -29.51 10.42 -40.10
CA GLU A 62 -28.09 10.56 -40.42
C GLU A 62 -27.31 9.27 -40.15
N PHE A 63 -26.50 8.86 -41.14
CA PHE A 63 -25.65 7.67 -41.02
C PHE A 63 -24.19 7.99 -41.32
N TYR A 64 -23.31 7.62 -40.39
CA TYR A 64 -21.86 7.67 -40.56
C TYR A 64 -21.27 6.28 -40.29
N HIS A 65 -20.33 5.82 -41.13
CA HIS A 65 -19.69 4.51 -40.98
C HIS A 65 -19.06 4.27 -39.59
N LYS A 66 -18.57 5.33 -38.92
CA LYS A 66 -18.01 5.25 -37.56
C LYS A 66 -19.04 4.91 -36.48
N MET A 67 -20.34 4.98 -36.76
CA MET A 67 -21.40 4.54 -35.84
C MET A 67 -21.39 3.02 -35.63
N LEU A 68 -20.85 2.24 -36.58
CA LEU A 68 -20.74 0.78 -36.46
C LEU A 68 -19.66 0.34 -35.46
N SER A 69 -18.56 1.07 -35.40
CA SER A 69 -17.41 0.74 -34.54
C SER A 69 -17.45 1.46 -33.18
N ARG A 70 -18.40 2.39 -32.97
CA ARG A 70 -18.45 3.23 -31.77
C ARG A 70 -19.79 3.10 -31.08
N THR A 71 -19.76 2.81 -29.79
CA THR A 71 -20.97 2.78 -28.97
C THR A 71 -21.44 4.22 -28.71
N GLY A 72 -22.66 4.56 -29.13
CA GLY A 72 -23.25 5.88 -28.91
C GLY A 72 -23.48 6.23 -27.43
N PRO A 73 -23.85 7.50 -27.13
CA PRO A 73 -24.05 7.93 -25.74
C PRO A 73 -25.21 7.19 -25.08
N GLY A 74 -26.24 6.80 -25.85
CA GLY A 74 -27.44 6.13 -25.32
C GLY A 74 -28.32 7.08 -24.52
N SER A 75 -29.21 6.51 -23.71
CA SER A 75 -30.12 7.22 -22.82
C SER A 75 -29.88 6.84 -21.36
N ALA A 76 -30.30 7.71 -20.44
CA ALA A 76 -30.31 7.44 -19.01
C ALA A 76 -31.03 6.14 -18.65
N LEU A 77 -32.06 5.72 -19.41
CA LEU A 77 -32.71 4.42 -19.20
C LEU A 77 -31.79 3.26 -19.61
N THR A 78 -31.26 3.30 -20.84
CA THR A 78 -30.44 2.22 -21.41
C THR A 78 -29.07 2.05 -20.75
N LYS A 79 -28.45 3.15 -20.30
CA LYS A 79 -27.11 3.17 -19.69
C LYS A 79 -27.16 3.34 -18.17
N GLY A 80 -28.22 3.96 -17.64
CA GLY A 80 -28.37 4.29 -16.22
C GLY A 80 -29.19 3.27 -15.41
N ALA A 81 -29.72 2.22 -16.02
CA ALA A 81 -30.38 1.12 -15.29
C ALA A 81 -29.45 0.35 -14.33
N LYS A 82 -28.12 0.55 -14.40
CA LYS A 82 -27.15 -0.03 -13.46
C LYS A 82 -26.28 1.04 -12.78
N GLY A 83 -26.94 2.07 -12.26
CA GLY A 83 -26.42 2.83 -11.13
C GLY A 83 -25.47 3.96 -11.49
N ARG A 84 -26.05 5.16 -11.60
CA ARG A 84 -25.45 6.48 -11.32
C ARG A 84 -24.11 6.73 -12.02
N ASN A 85 -24.17 7.23 -13.26
CA ASN A 85 -23.21 8.15 -13.91
C ASN A 85 -23.48 8.21 -15.43
N PHE A 86 -24.72 8.51 -15.83
CA PHE A 86 -24.99 8.77 -17.25
C PHE A 86 -24.43 10.13 -17.62
N THR A 87 -23.42 10.15 -18.48
CA THR A 87 -22.90 11.36 -19.12
C THR A 87 -23.29 11.34 -20.59
N GLY A 88 -23.66 12.49 -21.15
CA GLY A 88 -23.98 12.62 -22.58
C GLY A 88 -22.77 12.50 -23.52
N THR A 89 -21.61 12.11 -22.99
CA THR A 89 -20.36 11.93 -23.74
C THR A 89 -20.27 10.51 -24.30
N VAL A 90 -19.73 10.39 -25.50
CA VAL A 90 -19.46 9.09 -26.12
C VAL A 90 -18.26 8.45 -25.41
N SER A 91 -18.38 7.18 -25.01
CA SER A 91 -17.28 6.45 -24.38
C SER A 91 -16.13 6.25 -25.37
N GLY A 92 -14.93 6.66 -24.98
CA GLY A 92 -13.70 6.40 -25.73
C GLY A 92 -13.14 5.01 -25.46
N ASP A 93 -12.29 4.54 -26.37
CA ASP A 93 -11.50 3.33 -26.17
C ASP A 93 -10.28 3.62 -25.27
N ARG A 94 -10.00 2.72 -24.33
CA ARG A 94 -8.81 2.77 -23.48
C ARG A 94 -7.65 1.94 -24.04
N GLY A 95 -7.88 1.17 -25.10
CA GLY A 95 -6.90 0.30 -25.75
C GLY A 95 -6.86 -1.13 -25.22
N ASN A 96 -7.66 -1.46 -24.20
CA ASN A 96 -7.75 -2.83 -23.67
C ASN A 96 -8.61 -3.70 -24.58
N THR A 97 -8.08 -4.84 -25.00
CA THR A 97 -8.76 -5.81 -25.85
C THR A 97 -8.94 -7.15 -25.13
N SER A 98 -9.95 -7.92 -25.54
CA SER A 98 -10.12 -9.30 -25.07
C SER A 98 -9.01 -10.17 -25.64
N MET A 99 -8.20 -10.75 -24.76
CA MET A 99 -7.07 -11.59 -25.15
C MET A 99 -7.47 -13.05 -25.30
N ASP A 100 -6.87 -13.76 -26.26
CA ASP A 100 -7.05 -15.20 -26.38
C ASP A 100 -6.44 -15.96 -25.19
N VAL A 101 -7.04 -17.09 -24.84
CA VAL A 101 -6.66 -17.89 -23.66
C VAL A 101 -5.21 -18.39 -23.78
N ASP A 102 -4.72 -18.69 -24.98
CA ASP A 102 -3.35 -19.14 -25.17
C ASP A 102 -2.33 -18.03 -24.92
N VAL A 103 -2.64 -16.80 -25.33
CA VAL A 103 -1.81 -15.61 -25.02
C VAL A 103 -1.78 -15.37 -23.51
N VAL A 104 -2.94 -15.42 -22.84
CA VAL A 104 -3.00 -15.26 -21.38
C VAL A 104 -2.22 -16.37 -20.67
N ARG A 105 -2.24 -17.61 -21.19
CA ARG A 105 -1.46 -18.72 -20.61
C ARG A 105 0.05 -18.47 -20.70
N ILE A 106 0.53 -17.91 -21.81
CA ILE A 106 1.93 -17.53 -21.98
C ILE A 106 2.31 -16.44 -20.97
N LEU A 107 1.51 -15.37 -20.87
CA LEU A 107 1.76 -14.28 -19.92
C LEU A 107 1.81 -14.78 -18.47
N LYS A 108 0.85 -15.62 -18.08
CA LYS A 108 0.83 -16.20 -16.72
C LYS A 108 1.97 -17.17 -16.46
N THR A 109 2.51 -17.79 -17.51
CA THR A 109 3.71 -18.64 -17.40
C THR A 109 4.97 -17.80 -17.19
N GLN A 110 5.05 -16.61 -17.78
CA GLN A 110 6.12 -15.65 -17.51
C GLN A 110 6.01 -15.08 -16.09
N ASP A 111 4.80 -14.68 -15.69
CA ASP A 111 4.51 -14.15 -14.35
C ASP A 111 4.92 -15.14 -13.25
N ILE A 112 4.55 -16.42 -13.37
CA ILE A 112 4.91 -17.43 -12.36
C ILE A 112 6.41 -17.70 -12.31
N ALA A 113 7.10 -17.69 -13.45
CA ALA A 113 8.54 -17.84 -13.49
C ALA A 113 9.22 -16.68 -12.74
N TYR A 114 8.76 -15.45 -13.00
CA TYR A 114 9.23 -14.26 -12.29
C TYR A 114 8.99 -14.36 -10.78
N VAL A 115 7.76 -14.67 -10.34
CA VAL A 115 7.42 -14.83 -8.91
C VAL A 115 8.28 -15.91 -8.25
N ARG A 116 8.51 -17.06 -8.92
CA ARG A 116 9.40 -18.12 -8.41
C ARG A 116 10.83 -17.64 -8.22
N THR A 117 11.38 -16.88 -9.18
CA THR A 117 12.74 -16.32 -9.04
C THR A 117 12.82 -15.38 -7.84
N LEU A 118 11.87 -14.45 -7.68
CA LEU A 118 11.80 -13.54 -6.54
C LEU A 118 11.61 -14.26 -5.20
N ARG A 119 10.77 -15.29 -5.17
CA ARG A 119 10.56 -16.11 -3.97
C ARG A 119 11.84 -16.82 -3.57
N ASN A 120 12.57 -17.38 -4.54
CA ASN A 120 13.82 -18.09 -4.29
C ASN A 120 14.93 -17.16 -3.79
N THR A 121 15.05 -15.94 -4.34
CA THR A 121 16.01 -14.95 -3.84
C THR A 121 15.65 -14.53 -2.41
N LEU A 122 14.37 -14.19 -2.18
CA LEU A 122 13.92 -13.76 -0.87
C LEU A 122 14.01 -14.87 0.18
N ALA A 123 13.81 -16.13 -0.20
CA ALA A 123 14.01 -17.26 0.70
C ALA A 123 15.47 -17.37 1.16
N LYS A 124 16.44 -17.05 0.31
CA LYS A 124 17.85 -16.97 0.70
C LYS A 124 18.11 -15.78 1.61
N ASP A 125 17.52 -14.62 1.32
CA ASP A 125 17.67 -13.42 2.15
C ASP A 125 17.08 -13.65 3.56
N VAL A 126 15.92 -14.32 3.66
CA VAL A 126 15.33 -14.70 4.94
C VAL A 126 16.27 -15.59 5.74
N ARG A 127 16.86 -16.62 5.10
CA ARG A 127 17.86 -17.48 5.75
C ARG A 127 19.07 -16.69 6.25
N GLN A 128 19.59 -15.78 5.43
CA GLN A 128 20.70 -14.91 5.84
C GLN A 128 20.32 -13.95 6.99
N CYS A 129 19.09 -13.42 6.98
CA CYS A 129 18.58 -12.60 8.09
C CYS A 129 18.43 -13.42 9.38
N GLU A 130 17.95 -14.66 9.27
CA GLU A 130 17.84 -15.61 10.40
C GLU A 130 19.23 -15.95 10.96
N GLU A 131 20.20 -16.26 10.11
CA GLU A 131 21.59 -16.50 10.52
C GLU A 131 22.20 -15.28 11.21
N ARG A 132 22.04 -14.08 10.64
CA ARG A 132 22.55 -12.83 11.25
C ARG A 132 21.90 -12.54 12.59
N LEU A 133 20.60 -12.80 12.72
CA LEU A 133 19.87 -12.62 13.96
C LEU A 133 20.30 -13.64 15.02
N ALA A 134 20.46 -14.91 14.67
CA ALA A 134 20.94 -15.95 15.58
C ALA A 134 22.36 -15.63 16.08
N ILE A 135 23.24 -15.14 15.20
CA ILE A 135 24.57 -14.68 15.58
C ILE A 135 24.45 -13.48 16.54
N ALA A 136 23.66 -12.45 16.20
CA ALA A 136 23.49 -11.27 17.05
C ALA A 136 22.89 -11.61 18.44
N GLU A 137 21.91 -12.51 18.50
CA GLU A 137 21.33 -13.01 19.75
C GLU A 137 22.35 -13.78 20.59
N SER A 138 23.20 -14.60 19.96
CA SER A 138 24.28 -15.31 20.66
C SER A 138 25.30 -14.38 21.30
N PHE A 139 25.59 -13.23 20.67
CA PHE A 139 26.49 -12.22 21.22
C PHE A 139 25.83 -11.31 22.27
N ALA A 140 24.52 -11.10 22.20
CA ALA A 140 23.78 -10.26 23.15
C ALA A 140 23.45 -10.97 24.47
N GLY A 141 23.70 -12.28 24.59
CA GLY A 141 23.38 -13.06 25.79
C GLY A 141 21.87 -13.18 26.08
N VAL A 142 21.01 -12.64 25.21
CA VAL A 142 19.55 -12.72 25.33
C VAL A 142 19.11 -14.09 24.81
N PRO A 143 18.46 -14.93 25.63
CA PRO A 143 18.00 -16.24 25.17
C PRO A 143 17.02 -16.08 24.01
N HIS A 144 17.22 -16.88 22.95
CA HIS A 144 16.33 -16.95 21.78
C HIS A 144 14.89 -17.22 22.24
N GLU A 145 14.06 -16.17 22.22
CA GLU A 145 12.62 -16.30 22.33
C GLU A 145 12.13 -16.70 20.95
N ASP A 146 11.81 -17.99 20.81
CA ASP A 146 11.13 -18.51 19.64
C ASP A 146 9.75 -17.85 19.63
N VAL A 147 9.62 -16.71 18.94
CA VAL A 147 8.33 -16.09 18.62
C VAL A 147 7.67 -16.99 17.58
N GLY A 148 7.24 -18.16 18.08
CA GLY A 148 6.34 -19.06 17.39
C GLY A 148 5.12 -18.25 17.03
N GLY A 149 4.91 -18.07 15.72
CA GLY A 149 3.84 -17.25 15.19
C GLY A 149 2.49 -17.78 15.63
N ASP A 150 1.94 -17.18 16.67
CA ASP A 150 0.50 -17.11 16.89
C ASP A 150 -0.04 -15.91 16.10
N GLU A 151 -0.37 -16.14 14.83
CA GLU A 151 -1.36 -15.34 14.13
C GLU A 151 -2.15 -16.27 13.19
N GLY A 152 -3.30 -16.74 13.68
CA GLY A 152 -4.40 -17.16 12.82
C GLY A 152 -5.17 -18.40 13.28
N GLY A 153 -6.07 -18.25 14.26
CA GLY A 153 -7.02 -19.31 14.62
C GLY A 153 -8.07 -18.88 15.63
N SER A 154 -8.95 -17.94 15.26
CA SER A 154 -10.23 -17.74 15.94
C SER A 154 -11.06 -19.02 15.80
N GLY A 155 -11.11 -19.79 16.87
CA GLY A 155 -11.83 -21.05 16.99
C GLY A 155 -11.95 -21.36 18.48
N SER A 156 -13.07 -20.93 19.05
CA SER A 156 -13.57 -21.38 20.34
C SER A 156 -13.49 -22.91 20.41
N ASP A 157 -12.62 -23.44 21.26
CA ASP A 157 -12.85 -24.67 22.01
C ASP A 157 -11.90 -24.69 23.21
N ASP A 158 -12.53 -24.88 24.36
CA ASP A 158 -12.02 -24.93 25.72
C ASP A 158 -11.23 -26.24 25.89
N ASP A 159 -9.91 -26.20 25.73
CA ASP A 159 -9.02 -27.33 26.06
C ASP A 159 -7.64 -26.80 26.46
N GLU A 160 -7.45 -26.66 27.78
CA GLU A 160 -6.22 -26.23 28.44
C GLU A 160 -5.11 -27.28 28.25
N ARG A 161 -4.37 -27.16 27.15
CA ARG A 161 -3.25 -28.04 26.82
C ARG A 161 -2.00 -27.62 27.61
N PRO A 162 -1.28 -28.54 28.31
CA PRO A 162 -0.11 -28.18 29.08
C PRO A 162 0.99 -27.62 28.16
N THR A 163 1.47 -26.42 28.48
CA THR A 163 2.59 -25.78 27.80
C THR A 163 3.82 -26.70 27.91
N LYS A 164 4.42 -27.06 26.77
CA LYS A 164 5.63 -27.89 26.76
C LYS A 164 6.73 -27.14 27.52
N ARG A 165 7.19 -27.69 28.64
CA ARG A 165 8.33 -27.16 29.40
C ARG A 165 9.53 -26.99 28.46
N ARG A 166 10.10 -25.78 28.41
CA ARG A 166 11.30 -25.48 27.60
C ARG A 166 12.43 -26.41 28.05
N LYS A 167 13.12 -27.04 27.11
CA LYS A 167 14.33 -27.82 27.41
C LYS A 167 15.41 -26.85 27.89
N ALA A 168 16.07 -27.16 29.01
CA ALA A 168 17.15 -26.33 29.54
C ALA A 168 18.28 -26.21 28.49
N SER A 169 18.69 -24.98 28.18
CA SER A 169 19.68 -24.70 27.13
C SER A 169 21.11 -25.02 27.55
N LYS A 170 21.42 -24.94 28.85
CA LYS A 170 22.72 -25.28 29.44
C LYS A 170 22.49 -25.98 30.77
N ILE A 171 23.05 -27.19 30.91
CA ILE A 171 23.06 -27.94 32.18
C ILE A 171 24.48 -27.79 32.73
N LYS A 172 24.62 -27.18 33.91
CA LYS A 172 25.87 -27.14 34.67
C LYS A 172 25.82 -28.28 35.70
N PHE A 173 26.82 -29.12 35.70
CA PHE A 173 26.99 -30.17 36.71
C PHE A 173 27.87 -29.64 37.84
N PHE A 174 27.52 -30.00 39.07
CA PHE A 174 28.25 -29.64 40.29
C PHE A 174 28.44 -30.92 41.10
N ASP A 175 29.58 -31.04 41.77
CA ASP A 175 29.95 -32.27 42.48
C ASP A 175 29.22 -32.38 43.84
N ASP A 176 28.99 -31.25 44.53
CA ASP A 176 28.27 -31.18 45.82
C ASP A 176 27.17 -30.11 45.84
N GLU A 177 26.17 -30.27 46.72
CA GLU A 177 25.06 -29.31 46.87
C GLU A 177 25.54 -27.93 47.34
N ALA A 178 26.56 -27.88 48.20
CA ALA A 178 27.15 -26.62 48.67
C ALA A 178 27.79 -25.79 47.53
N ASP A 179 28.37 -26.46 46.52
CA ASP A 179 28.98 -25.77 45.37
C ASP A 179 27.95 -25.31 44.35
N ARG A 180 26.85 -26.05 44.21
CA ARG A 180 25.68 -25.60 43.45
C ARG A 180 25.08 -24.34 44.06
N ASP A 181 24.93 -24.32 45.38
CA ASP A 181 24.26 -23.23 46.08
C ASP A 181 25.16 -21.96 46.12
N ARG A 182 26.48 -22.09 46.31
CA ARG A 182 27.43 -20.97 46.12
C ARG A 182 27.43 -20.41 44.70
N ALA A 183 27.43 -21.28 43.68
CA ALA A 183 27.38 -20.84 42.29
C ALA A 183 26.03 -20.22 41.89
N ALA A 184 24.96 -20.48 42.67
CA ALA A 184 23.68 -19.83 42.53
C ALA A 184 23.66 -18.45 43.20
N GLU A 185 24.29 -18.32 44.37
CA GLU A 185 24.50 -17.05 45.08
C GLU A 185 25.40 -16.08 44.29
N ASP A 186 26.50 -16.56 43.69
CA ASP A 186 27.37 -15.73 42.82
C ASP A 186 26.70 -15.33 41.49
N ALA A 187 25.62 -16.02 41.09
CA ALA A 187 24.93 -15.80 39.83
C ALA A 187 23.71 -14.86 39.95
N THR A 188 23.33 -14.44 41.15
CA THR A 188 22.35 -13.37 41.34
C THR A 188 23.04 -12.01 41.20
N PRO A 189 22.76 -11.21 40.15
CA PRO A 189 23.33 -9.89 40.06
C PRO A 189 22.68 -8.99 41.13
N ASP A 190 23.52 -8.37 41.96
CA ASP A 190 23.11 -7.30 42.88
C ASP A 190 22.30 -6.25 42.11
N LYS A 191 21.05 -6.05 42.54
CA LYS A 191 20.28 -4.87 42.17
C LYS A 191 20.80 -3.71 43.02
N ALA A 192 21.77 -2.98 42.50
CA ALA A 192 22.07 -1.63 42.94
C ALA A 192 21.57 -0.67 41.85
N ASP A 193 20.53 0.08 42.21
CA ASP A 193 20.29 1.50 41.88
C ASP A 193 18.76 1.72 41.87
N GLU A 194 18.23 1.89 43.08
CA GLU A 194 17.04 2.70 43.34
C GLU A 194 17.51 4.15 43.32
N ASP A 195 17.09 4.92 42.31
CA ASP A 195 16.86 6.36 42.45
C ASP A 195 15.46 6.62 41.87
N ASP A 196 14.52 6.77 42.79
CA ASP A 196 13.16 7.25 42.60
C ASP A 196 13.17 8.75 42.90
N ASP A 197 12.50 9.56 42.05
CA ASP A 197 11.77 10.79 42.40
C ASP A 197 11.44 11.57 41.10
N ASP A 198 10.18 11.43 40.64
CA ASP A 198 9.17 12.46 40.33
C ASP A 198 9.63 13.79 39.64
N ASP A 199 8.95 14.44 38.69
CA ASP A 199 7.53 14.60 38.42
C ASP A 199 7.34 15.38 37.09
N PHE A 200 6.16 15.19 36.48
CA PHE A 200 5.34 16.18 35.75
C PHE A 200 5.69 16.80 34.39
N GLU A 201 4.62 16.90 33.60
CA GLU A 201 4.48 17.27 32.19
C GLU A 201 4.81 18.74 31.84
N ASN A 202 5.33 18.97 30.63
CA ASN A 202 4.95 20.15 29.86
C ASN A 202 4.94 19.91 28.35
N PHE A 203 3.81 20.27 27.76
CA PHE A 203 3.50 20.36 26.34
C PHE A 203 4.27 21.54 25.71
N GLY A 204 4.91 21.36 24.56
CA GLY A 204 5.44 22.48 23.77
C GLY A 204 6.38 22.06 22.66
N ASP A 205 6.00 22.38 21.42
CA ASP A 205 6.85 22.41 20.21
C ASP A 205 8.30 22.80 20.49
N GLU A 206 9.25 22.16 19.79
CA GLU A 206 10.14 22.81 18.80
C GLU A 206 11.34 21.89 18.46
N ASP A 207 11.70 21.89 17.18
CA ASP A 207 12.72 21.07 16.55
C ASP A 207 14.09 21.11 17.26
N GLY A 208 14.67 19.94 17.55
CA GLY A 208 16.03 19.83 18.07
C GLY A 208 16.56 18.40 18.05
N GLU A 209 17.65 18.17 17.32
CA GLU A 209 18.44 16.94 17.33
C GLU A 209 19.06 16.71 18.72
N ASP A 210 18.39 15.94 19.58
CA ASP A 210 18.99 15.43 20.81
C ASP A 210 19.74 14.11 20.54
N ASP A 211 21.03 14.22 20.21
CA ASP A 211 21.98 13.12 20.30
C ASP A 211 22.21 12.75 21.79
N LYS A 212 21.22 12.08 22.39
CA LYS A 212 21.42 11.42 23.69
C LYS A 212 22.45 10.30 23.49
N GLU A 213 23.59 10.38 24.17
CA GLU A 213 24.61 9.32 24.16
C GLU A 213 24.04 8.03 24.75
N MET A 214 23.40 7.23 23.89
CA MET A 214 22.89 5.92 24.26
C MET A 214 24.05 5.02 24.71
N THR A 215 23.81 4.26 25.78
CA THR A 215 24.77 3.27 26.26
C THR A 215 25.03 2.20 25.18
N GLU A 216 26.19 1.54 25.21
CA GLU A 216 26.53 0.52 24.21
C GLU A 216 25.53 -0.66 24.19
N ASP A 217 24.90 -0.96 25.33
CA ASP A 217 23.90 -2.01 25.44
C ASP A 217 22.54 -1.61 24.88
N GLU A 218 22.12 -0.35 25.03
CA GLU A 218 20.93 0.18 24.36
C GLU A 218 21.11 0.21 22.84
N LYS A 219 22.30 0.59 22.35
CA LYS A 219 22.63 0.53 20.91
C LYS A 219 22.56 -0.90 20.38
N ARG A 220 22.98 -1.90 21.18
CA ARG A 220 22.89 -3.33 20.82
C ARG A 220 21.43 -3.81 20.80
N ALA A 221 20.63 -3.43 21.79
CA ALA A 221 19.21 -3.75 21.86
C ALA A 221 18.43 -3.19 20.65
N LEU A 222 18.65 -1.91 20.30
CA LEU A 222 18.04 -1.29 19.12
C LEU A 222 18.45 -1.98 17.81
N LYS A 223 19.73 -2.38 17.67
CA LYS A 223 20.21 -3.15 16.52
C LYS A 223 19.51 -4.52 16.43
N LEU A 224 19.35 -5.21 17.55
CA LEU A 224 18.69 -6.51 17.63
C LEU A 224 17.19 -6.37 17.27
N GLU A 225 16.50 -5.38 17.81
CA GLU A 225 15.11 -5.08 17.47
C GLU A 225 14.96 -4.78 15.96
N ARG A 226 15.86 -3.98 15.40
CA ARG A 226 15.88 -3.70 13.96
C ARG A 226 16.07 -4.97 13.13
N LEU A 227 16.95 -5.88 13.53
CA LEU A 227 17.14 -7.19 12.88
C LEU A 227 15.87 -8.05 12.98
N ARG A 228 15.21 -8.10 14.14
CA ARG A 228 13.92 -8.78 14.35
C ARG A 228 12.83 -8.22 13.44
N ARG A 229 12.72 -6.90 13.33
CA ARG A 229 11.75 -6.22 12.46
C ARG A 229 12.03 -6.52 10.99
N ASN A 230 13.30 -6.51 10.58
CA ASN A 230 13.71 -6.85 9.23
C ASN A 230 13.36 -8.30 8.87
N LEU A 231 13.67 -9.25 9.76
CA LEU A 231 13.31 -10.65 9.61
C LEU A 231 11.79 -10.83 9.51
N ARG A 232 11.01 -10.17 10.37
CA ARG A 232 9.53 -10.22 10.32
C ARG A 232 9.00 -9.72 8.97
N ASN A 233 9.52 -8.61 8.48
CA ASN A 233 9.15 -8.06 7.18
C ASN A 233 9.55 -8.99 6.03
N ALA A 234 10.73 -9.60 6.09
CA ALA A 234 11.21 -10.54 5.09
C ALA A 234 10.34 -11.82 5.05
N ARG A 235 9.97 -12.37 6.23
CA ARG A 235 9.02 -13.50 6.34
C ARG A 235 7.64 -13.14 5.78
N ARG A 236 7.11 -11.95 6.09
CA ARG A 236 5.83 -11.46 5.53
C ARG A 236 5.87 -11.37 4.00
N LYS A 237 6.95 -10.82 3.43
CA LYS A 237 7.15 -10.75 1.98
C LYS A 237 7.27 -12.15 1.35
N LEU A 238 7.97 -13.07 2.00
CA LEU A 238 8.14 -14.45 1.51
C LEU A 238 6.80 -15.19 1.50
N LYS A 239 5.99 -15.03 2.55
CA LYS A 239 4.62 -15.56 2.61
C LYS A 239 3.76 -15.00 1.46
N ALA A 240 3.78 -13.68 1.26
CA ALA A 240 3.02 -13.05 0.17
C ALA A 240 3.41 -13.57 -1.22
N LEU A 241 4.71 -13.79 -1.48
CA LEU A 241 5.18 -14.38 -2.74
C LEU A 241 4.80 -15.86 -2.87
N ALA A 242 4.83 -16.62 -1.78
CA ALA A 242 4.38 -18.01 -1.78
C ALA A 242 2.86 -18.13 -2.06
N ASP A 243 2.06 -17.25 -1.46
CA ASP A 243 0.62 -17.18 -1.69
C ASP A 243 0.32 -16.78 -3.16
N ALA A 244 1.04 -15.77 -3.69
CA ALA A 244 0.92 -15.36 -5.09
C ALA A 244 1.32 -16.48 -6.08
N GLU A 245 2.38 -17.23 -5.77
CA GLU A 245 2.77 -18.41 -6.56
C GLU A 245 1.66 -19.47 -6.58
N ALA A 246 1.10 -19.79 -5.41
CA ALA A 246 0.00 -20.74 -5.29
C ALA A 246 -1.25 -20.28 -6.06
N GLU A 247 -1.60 -18.99 -6.01
CA GLU A 247 -2.71 -18.43 -6.79
C GLU A 247 -2.47 -18.50 -8.30
N LEU A 248 -1.24 -18.22 -8.77
CA LEU A 248 -0.88 -18.35 -10.18
C LEU A 248 -0.92 -19.81 -10.66
N ASP A 249 -0.44 -20.75 -9.85
CA ASP A 249 -0.57 -22.18 -10.16
C ASP A 249 -2.05 -22.61 -10.22
N LEU A 250 -2.91 -22.09 -9.32
CA LEU A 250 -4.36 -22.30 -9.40
C LEU A 250 -4.97 -21.70 -10.68
N GLN A 251 -4.50 -20.53 -11.14
CA GLN A 251 -4.92 -19.97 -12.42
C GLN A 251 -4.51 -20.86 -13.60
N ARG A 252 -3.29 -21.41 -13.59
CA ARG A 252 -2.83 -22.37 -14.62
C ARG A 252 -3.68 -23.63 -14.65
N VAL A 253 -4.07 -24.14 -13.48
CA VAL A 253 -5.01 -25.27 -13.37
C VAL A 253 -6.37 -24.93 -13.97
N ARG A 254 -6.91 -23.73 -13.70
CA ARG A 254 -8.18 -23.25 -14.29
C ARG A 254 -8.11 -23.08 -15.80
N MET A 255 -6.94 -22.72 -16.34
CA MET A 255 -6.70 -22.46 -17.76
C MET A 255 -6.06 -23.64 -18.52
N ALA A 256 -6.00 -24.81 -17.87
CA ALA A 256 -5.46 -26.02 -18.49
C ALA A 256 -6.34 -26.45 -19.67
N LYS A 257 -5.72 -27.02 -20.72
CA LYS A 257 -6.43 -27.48 -21.92
C LYS A 257 -7.42 -28.61 -21.64
N THR A 258 -7.19 -29.36 -20.57
CA THR A 258 -8.05 -30.44 -20.07
C THR A 258 -8.59 -30.09 -18.69
N ALA A 259 -9.79 -30.54 -18.37
CA ALA A 259 -10.38 -30.37 -17.04
C ALA A 259 -9.44 -30.91 -15.93
N THR A 260 -8.83 -29.99 -15.18
CA THR A 260 -7.84 -30.32 -14.15
C THR A 260 -8.42 -30.03 -12.78
N ARG A 261 -8.15 -30.91 -11.80
CA ARG A 261 -8.66 -30.79 -10.43
C ARG A 261 -7.90 -29.71 -9.66
N GLY A 262 -8.53 -29.17 -8.62
CA GLY A 262 -7.85 -28.35 -7.59
C GLY A 262 -8.33 -26.90 -7.51
N ALA A 263 -9.12 -26.42 -8.46
CA ALA A 263 -9.66 -25.07 -8.42
C ALA A 263 -11.01 -24.98 -7.69
N VAL A 264 -11.26 -23.85 -7.04
CA VAL A 264 -12.54 -23.47 -6.42
C VAL A 264 -13.19 -22.38 -7.27
N THR A 265 -14.52 -22.43 -7.49
CA THR A 265 -15.24 -21.37 -8.21
C THR A 265 -15.43 -20.14 -7.33
N LYS A 266 -15.80 -19.00 -7.94
CA LYS A 266 -16.12 -17.77 -7.19
C LYS A 266 -17.29 -17.96 -6.21
N SER A 267 -18.15 -18.94 -6.45
CA SER A 267 -19.26 -19.31 -5.56
C SER A 267 -18.84 -20.27 -4.43
N GLY A 268 -17.55 -20.52 -4.23
CA GLY A 268 -17.03 -21.40 -3.17
C GLY A 268 -17.10 -22.90 -3.46
N LYS A 269 -17.62 -23.32 -4.63
CA LYS A 269 -17.75 -24.75 -4.98
C LYS A 269 -16.42 -25.28 -5.50
N LYS A 270 -15.91 -26.38 -4.92
CA LYS A 270 -14.70 -27.06 -5.41
C LYS A 270 -14.99 -27.77 -6.73
N ILE A 271 -14.13 -27.58 -7.73
CA ILE A 271 -14.22 -28.31 -9.01
C ILE A 271 -13.77 -29.75 -8.75
N LYS A 272 -14.75 -30.64 -8.57
CA LYS A 272 -14.52 -32.08 -8.37
C LYS A 272 -14.44 -32.79 -9.72
N LYS A 273 -13.51 -33.76 -9.79
CA LYS A 273 -13.37 -34.86 -10.78
C LYS A 273 -14.13 -34.73 -12.12
N VAL A 274 -13.37 -34.59 -13.21
CA VAL A 274 -13.63 -35.37 -14.42
C VAL A 274 -12.84 -36.68 -14.24
N PHE A 275 -13.50 -37.84 -14.39
CA PHE A 275 -12.87 -39.16 -14.23
C PHE A 275 -12.10 -39.60 -15.49
N GLU A 276 -11.76 -38.68 -16.37
CA GLU A 276 -10.99 -38.97 -17.57
C GLU A 276 -9.50 -38.88 -17.25
N ARG A 277 -8.76 -39.96 -17.55
CA ARG A 277 -7.30 -39.95 -17.53
C ARG A 277 -6.83 -39.10 -18.70
N LYS A 278 -5.84 -38.23 -18.48
CA LYS A 278 -5.19 -37.51 -19.58
C LYS A 278 -4.70 -38.54 -20.60
N ARG A 279 -5.19 -38.43 -21.83
CA ARG A 279 -4.84 -39.30 -22.94
C ARG A 279 -3.50 -38.88 -23.54
#